data_AF-A0A2A4V4Y8-F1
#
_entry.id   AF-A0A2A4V4Y8-F1
#
_cell.length_a   1.000
_cell.length_b   1.000
_cell.length_c   1.000
_cell.angle_alpha   90.00
_cell.angle_beta   90.00
_cell.angle_gamma   90.00
#
_symmetry.space_group_name_H-M   'P 1'
#
loop_
_entity.id
_entity.type
_entity.pdbx_description
1 polymer ?
#
loop_
_entity_poly.entity_id
_entity_poly.type
_entity_poly.pdbx_seq_one_letter_code
_entity_poly.pdbx_strand_id
1 'polypeptide(L)'
;MSAKPKFEQTEVGIQTLIDGVRPITLSETLTARTCHPMTPKRNPNAQQKPCDIGMFDEVGRAQIDLIDFINSTPSPKTQTAK
;
A
#
# COMPACT_ATOMS: atom_id res chain seq x y z
N MET A 1 28.19 21.54 -14.84
CA MET A 1 28.65 20.16 -14.59
C MET A 1 29.58 20.19 -13.38
N SER A 2 29.09 19.89 -12.18
CA SER A 2 29.93 19.92 -10.97
C SER A 2 30.88 18.72 -10.96
N ALA A 3 32.15 18.94 -10.64
CA ALA A 3 33.15 17.88 -10.58
C ALA A 3 32.80 16.88 -9.45
N LYS A 4 32.75 15.59 -9.77
CA LYS A 4 32.48 14.56 -8.76
C LYS A 4 33.72 14.36 -7.88
N PRO A 5 33.58 14.33 -6.55
CA PRO A 5 34.70 14.07 -5.66
C PRO A 5 35.22 12.64 -5.89
N LYS A 6 36.54 12.48 -6.06
CA LYS A 6 37.19 11.18 -6.25
C LYS A 6 37.34 10.40 -4.94
N PHE A 7 37.20 11.08 -3.81
CA PHE A 7 37.37 10.58 -2.47
C PHE A 7 36.28 11.15 -1.55
N GLU A 8 35.77 10.34 -0.64
CA GLU A 8 34.79 10.71 0.38
C GLU A 8 35.21 10.12 1.72
N GLN A 9 35.18 10.94 2.78
CA GLN A 9 35.42 10.46 4.14
C GLN A 9 34.12 9.87 4.71
N THR A 10 34.14 8.60 5.11
CA THR A 10 33.01 7.94 5.78
C THR A 10 33.39 7.45 7.17
N GLU A 11 32.42 6.95 7.94
CA GLU A 11 32.65 6.37 9.28
C GLU A 11 33.59 5.14 9.23
N VAL A 12 33.73 4.51 8.06
CA VAL A 12 34.57 3.32 7.84
C VAL A 12 35.96 3.71 7.31
N GLY A 13 36.19 4.99 6.97
CA GLY A 13 37.47 5.50 6.45
C GLY A 13 37.33 6.25 5.12
N ILE A 14 38.46 6.50 4.45
CA ILE A 14 38.48 7.14 3.12
C ILE A 14 37.98 6.14 2.08
N GLN A 15 36.91 6.49 1.38
CA GLN A 15 36.39 5.73 0.25
C GLN A 15 36.78 6.44 -1.05
N THR A 16 37.22 5.68 -2.05
CA THR A 16 37.60 6.18 -3.37
C THR A 16 36.70 5.57 -4.44
N LEU A 17 36.41 6.34 -5.49
CA LEU A 17 35.69 5.81 -6.63
C LEU A 17 36.60 4.87 -7.44
N ILE A 18 36.14 3.65 -7.69
CA ILE A 18 36.87 2.68 -8.52
C ILE A 18 36.83 3.14 -9.98
N ASP A 19 37.98 3.10 -10.64
CA ASP A 19 38.09 3.44 -12.06
C ASP A 19 37.21 2.53 -12.93
N GLY A 20 36.48 3.14 -13.87
CA GLY A 20 35.51 2.44 -14.73
C GLY A 20 34.14 2.19 -14.10
N VAL A 21 33.97 2.43 -12.79
CA VAL A 21 32.68 2.30 -12.11
C VAL A 21 31.98 3.66 -12.05
N ARG A 22 30.79 3.75 -12.66
CA ARG A 22 29.98 4.97 -12.62
C ARG A 22 29.30 5.11 -11.26
N PRO A 23 29.44 6.25 -10.54
CA PRO A 23 28.70 6.50 -9.32
C PRO A 23 27.19 6.51 -9.56
N ILE A 24 26.44 5.88 -8.65
CA ILE A 24 24.97 5.91 -8.68
C ILE A 24 24.50 7.33 -8.33
N THR A 25 23.66 7.90 -9.19
CA THR A 25 23.11 9.25 -8.96
C THR A 25 21.93 9.21 -7.99
N LEU A 26 21.62 10.35 -7.34
CA LEU A 26 20.42 10.46 -6.52
C LEU A 26 19.15 10.07 -7.32
N SER A 27 19.07 10.52 -8.58
CA SER A 27 17.98 10.14 -9.49
C SER A 27 17.86 8.63 -9.62
N GLU A 28 18.96 7.93 -9.87
CA GLU A 28 18.95 6.46 -10.00
C GLU A 28 18.51 5.77 -8.71
N THR A 29 18.97 6.25 -7.55
CA THR A 29 18.52 5.68 -6.26
C THR A 29 17.03 5.91 -6.01
N LEU A 30 16.48 7.03 -6.45
CA LEU A 30 15.06 7.35 -6.33
C LEU A 30 14.23 6.50 -7.29
N THR A 31 14.66 6.40 -8.55
CA THR A 31 14.01 5.54 -9.55
C THR A 31 13.98 4.08 -9.07
N ALA A 32 15.11 3.57 -8.56
CA ALA A 32 15.16 2.23 -8.00
C ALA A 32 14.15 2.05 -6.85
N ARG A 33 14.07 3.00 -5.91
CA ARG A 33 13.09 2.96 -4.81
C ARG A 33 11.64 2.98 -5.29
N THR A 34 11.32 3.75 -6.33
CA THR A 34 9.93 3.81 -6.86
C THR A 34 9.49 2.50 -7.51
N CYS A 35 10.43 1.68 -7.99
CA CYS A 35 10.12 0.37 -8.53
C CYS A 35 9.96 -0.73 -7.46
N HIS A 36 10.38 -0.47 -6.21
CA HIS A 36 10.23 -1.44 -5.13
C HIS A 36 8.79 -1.42 -4.58
N PRO A 37 8.26 -2.57 -4.14
CA PRO A 37 6.99 -2.63 -3.43
C PRO A 37 7.03 -1.71 -2.20
N MET A 38 5.94 -0.99 -1.94
CA MET A 38 5.86 -0.18 -0.72
C MET A 38 5.90 -1.10 0.50
N THR A 39 6.88 -0.89 1.38
CA THR A 39 7.01 -1.63 2.64
C THR A 39 6.37 -0.86 3.79
N PRO A 40 5.79 -1.54 4.79
CA PRO A 40 5.15 -0.86 5.92
C PRO A 40 6.20 -0.17 6.80
N LYS A 41 5.97 1.12 7.13
CA LYS A 41 6.95 1.96 7.84
C LYS A 41 7.31 1.51 9.27
N ARG A 42 6.38 0.85 9.98
CA ARG A 42 6.55 0.49 11.41
C ARG A 42 6.74 -1.00 11.67
N ASN A 43 6.10 -1.86 10.91
CA ASN A 43 6.17 -3.31 11.10
C ASN A 43 6.43 -3.97 9.73
N PRO A 44 7.65 -4.45 9.46
CA PRO A 44 8.00 -5.11 8.19
C PRO A 44 7.14 -6.34 7.90
N ASN A 45 6.60 -6.98 8.94
CA ASN A 45 5.75 -8.17 8.84
C ASN A 45 4.25 -7.81 8.84
N ALA A 46 3.89 -6.53 8.77
CA ALA A 46 2.49 -6.14 8.68
C ALA A 46 1.90 -6.62 7.36
N GLN A 47 0.89 -7.47 7.46
CA GLN A 47 0.09 -7.83 6.30
C GLN A 47 -0.73 -6.63 5.83
N GLN A 48 -0.87 -6.51 4.50
CA GLN A 48 -1.77 -5.54 3.91
C GLN A 48 -3.21 -5.85 4.38
N LYS A 49 -3.90 -4.84 4.89
CA LYS A 49 -5.31 -5.01 5.30
C LYS A 49 -6.17 -5.31 4.07
N PRO A 50 -7.25 -6.10 4.21
CA PRO A 50 -8.23 -6.28 3.15
C PRO A 50 -8.74 -4.93 2.65
N CYS A 51 -8.92 -4.81 1.33
CA CYS A 51 -9.44 -3.61 0.68
C CYS A 51 -10.98 -3.51 0.74
N ASP A 52 -11.60 -4.17 1.72
CA ASP A 52 -13.06 -4.29 1.89
C ASP A 52 -13.44 -3.55 3.18
N ILE A 53 -13.26 -2.23 3.17
CA ILE A 53 -13.52 -1.36 4.31
C ILE A 53 -14.25 -0.09 3.88
N GLY A 54 -15.21 0.35 4.70
CA GLY A 54 -15.92 1.60 4.50
C GLY A 54 -16.65 1.67 3.16
N MET A 55 -16.28 2.63 2.30
CA MET A 55 -16.93 2.83 1.00
C MET A 55 -16.70 1.67 0.01
N PHE A 56 -15.64 0.89 0.23
CA PHE A 56 -15.29 -0.28 -0.58
C PHE A 56 -15.74 -1.59 0.05
N ASP A 57 -16.50 -1.53 1.16
CA ASP A 57 -17.08 -2.71 1.80
C ASP A 57 -18.32 -3.17 1.01
N GLU A 58 -18.10 -4.02 0.01
CA GLU A 58 -19.16 -4.49 -0.88
C GLU A 58 -20.14 -5.39 -0.13
N VAL A 59 -19.61 -6.23 0.77
CA VAL A 59 -20.40 -7.14 1.59
C VAL A 59 -21.28 -6.36 2.57
N GLY A 60 -20.71 -5.36 3.24
CA GLY A 60 -21.43 -4.50 4.17
C GLY A 60 -22.55 -3.71 3.48
N ARG A 61 -22.33 -3.25 2.25
CA ARG A 61 -23.38 -2.60 1.45
C ARG A 61 -24.51 -3.55 1.08
N ALA A 62 -24.19 -4.74 0.59
CA ALA A 62 -25.21 -5.75 0.26
C ALA A 62 -26.06 -6.14 1.48
N GLN A 63 -25.45 -6.18 2.68
CA GLN A 63 -26.18 -6.43 3.92
C GLN A 63 -27.14 -5.29 4.29
N ILE A 64 -26.73 -4.04 4.13
CA ILE A 64 -27.59 -2.87 4.36
C ILE A 64 -28.79 -2.91 3.41
N ASP A 65 -28.55 -3.12 2.11
CA ASP A 65 -29.60 -3.20 1.10
C ASP A 65 -30.61 -4.33 1.41
N LEU A 66 -30.13 -5.48 1.89
CA LEU A 66 -30.99 -6.59 2.30
C LEU A 66 -31.87 -6.23 3.50
N ILE A 67 -31.32 -5.54 4.51
CA ILE A 67 -32.07 -5.12 5.69
C ILE A 67 -33.14 -4.10 5.30
N ASP A 68 -32.79 -3.12 4.45
CA ASP A 68 -33.74 -2.14 3.94
C ASP A 68 -34.86 -2.81 3.14
N PHE A 69 -34.53 -3.81 2.33
CA PHE A 69 -35.51 -4.62 1.61
C PHE A 69 -36.47 -5.32 2.58
N ILE A 70 -35.95 -6.04 3.59
CA ILE A 70 -36.78 -6.73 4.59
C ILE A 70 -37.71 -5.74 5.32
N ASN A 71 -37.20 -4.57 5.72
CA ASN A 71 -38.00 -3.55 6.40
C ASN A 71 -39.10 -2.96 5.50
N SER A 72 -38.87 -2.90 4.19
CA SER A 72 -39.85 -2.45 3.21
C SER A 72 -40.93 -3.49 2.90
N THR A 73 -40.67 -4.77 3.17
CA THR A 73 -41.64 -5.84 2.89
C THR A 73 -42.70 -5.95 4.00
N PRO A 74 -44.00 -5.96 3.65
CA PRO A 74 -45.05 -6.17 4.65
C PRO A 74 -44.98 -7.60 5.19
N SER A 75 -45.26 -7.76 6.49
CA SER A 75 -45.29 -9.07 7.12
C SER A 75 -46.30 -10.00 6.41
N PRO A 76 -45.96 -11.28 6.20
CA PRO A 76 -46.87 -12.21 5.57
C PRO A 76 -48.14 -12.33 6.42
N LYS A 77 -49.29 -11.97 5.84
CA LYS A 77 -50.59 -12.17 6.48
C LYS A 77 -50.77 -13.67 6.68
N THR A 78 -50.80 -14.11 7.94
CA THR A 78 -51.11 -15.48 8.34
C THR A 78 -52.44 -15.87 7.71
N GLN A 79 -52.43 -16.71 6.67
CA GLN A 79 -53.65 -17.31 6.15
C GLN A 79 -54.11 -18.34 7.17
N THR A 80 -55.16 -18.02 7.92
CA THR A 80 -55.90 -18.98 8.73
C THR A 80 -56.61 -19.95 7.77
N ALA A 81 -56.13 -21.19 7.74
CA ALA A 81 -56.81 -22.29 7.04
C ALA A 81 -58.21 -22.48 7.64
N LYS A 82 -59.23 -22.46 6.77
CA LYS A 82 -60.61 -22.82 7.09
C LYS A 82 -60.80 -24.32 6.99
#